data_AF-A0A2D7UAT6-F1
#
_entry.id   AF-A0A2D7UAT6-F1
#
_cell.length_a   1.000
_cell.length_b   1.000
_cell.length_c   1.000
_cell.angle_alpha   90.00
_cell.angle_beta   90.00
_cell.angle_gamma   90.00
#
_symmetry.space_group_name_H-M   'P 1'
#
loop_
_entity.id
_entity.type
_entity.pdbx_description
1 polymer ?
#
loop_
_entity_poly.entity_id
_entity_poly.type
_entity_poly.pdbx_seq_one_letter_code
_entity_poly.pdbx_strand_id
1 'polypeptide(L)'
;MRGEMAYHAGDVETGFDLLRRAAAAEDDLGYNEPRAWMHPPRHALGALLLEQGRVAEAAQIYEIDLGRDDSLPISRQNRGNIWALHGLHECWRRLADDRADTIMAELESVRMLADQPITSSCFCRQPAGCCRP
;
A
#
# COMPACT_ATOMS: atom_id res chain seq x y z
N MET A 1 -6.23 -6.31 10.14
CA MET A 1 -6.66 -7.70 10.44
C MET A 1 -8.10 -8.05 10.03
N ARG A 2 -9.19 -7.46 10.57
CA ARG A 2 -10.56 -7.89 10.17
C ARG A 2 -10.85 -7.75 8.66
N GLY A 3 -10.37 -6.69 8.02
CA GLY A 3 -10.54 -6.49 6.57
C GLY A 3 -9.79 -7.52 5.73
N GLU A 4 -8.54 -7.83 6.06
CA GLU A 4 -7.77 -8.91 5.41
C GLU A 4 -8.43 -10.28 5.61
N MET A 5 -8.92 -10.56 6.83
CA MET A 5 -9.63 -11.82 7.11
C MET A 5 -10.89 -11.96 6.27
N ALA A 6 -11.70 -10.90 6.15
CA ALA A 6 -12.91 -10.90 5.31
C ALA A 6 -12.55 -11.06 3.82
N TYR A 7 -11.55 -10.33 3.34
CA TYR A 7 -11.03 -10.46 1.98
C TYR A 7 -10.61 -11.90 1.68
N HIS A 8 -9.80 -12.50 2.55
CA HIS A 8 -9.38 -13.88 2.39
C HIS A 8 -10.49 -14.89 2.64
N ALA A 9 -11.59 -14.55 3.32
CA ALA A 9 -12.77 -15.41 3.41
C ALA A 9 -13.61 -15.42 2.12
N GLY A 10 -13.27 -14.59 1.12
CA GLY A 10 -14.00 -14.43 -0.13
C GLY A 10 -15.01 -13.28 -0.11
N ASP A 11 -15.17 -12.60 1.03
CA ASP A 11 -16.00 -11.41 1.14
C ASP A 11 -15.17 -10.16 0.81
N VAL A 12 -14.84 -10.05 -0.48
CA VAL A 12 -13.84 -9.10 -1.01
C VAL A 12 -14.24 -7.65 -0.75
N GLU A 13 -15.46 -7.25 -1.09
CA GLU A 13 -15.89 -5.86 -0.93
C GLU A 13 -16.03 -5.46 0.54
N THR A 14 -16.53 -6.36 1.40
CA THR A 14 -16.54 -6.12 2.86
C THR A 14 -15.12 -5.98 3.40
N GLY A 15 -14.18 -6.78 2.90
CA GLY A 15 -12.76 -6.66 3.22
C GLY A 15 -12.20 -5.28 2.88
N PHE A 16 -12.47 -4.78 1.68
CA PHE A 16 -12.06 -3.44 1.27
C PHE A 16 -12.72 -2.34 2.09
N ASP A 17 -14.01 -2.44 2.38
CA ASP A 17 -14.72 -1.45 3.20
C ASP A 17 -14.16 -1.39 4.63
N LEU A 18 -13.85 -2.54 5.23
CA LEU A 18 -13.21 -2.60 6.54
C LEU A 18 -11.80 -2.00 6.51
N LEU A 19 -11.03 -2.22 5.45
CA LEU A 19 -9.70 -1.63 5.28
C LEU A 19 -9.75 -0.11 5.09
N ARG A 20 -10.68 0.40 4.28
CA ARG A 20 -10.90 1.85 4.11
C ARG A 20 -11.29 2.51 5.43
N ARG A 21 -12.20 1.88 6.18
CA ARG A 21 -12.60 2.37 7.51
C ARG A 21 -11.42 2.36 8.50
N ALA A 22 -10.58 1.33 8.45
CA ALA A 22 -9.38 1.26 9.29
C ALA A 22 -8.38 2.37 8.94
N ALA A 23 -8.16 2.64 7.65
CA ALA A 23 -7.30 3.72 7.19
C ALA A 23 -7.83 5.11 7.61
N ALA A 24 -9.14 5.35 7.45
CA ALA A 24 -9.75 6.59 7.92
C ALA A 24 -9.68 6.75 9.45
N ALA A 25 -9.84 5.66 10.21
CA ALA A 25 -9.70 5.68 11.66
C ALA A 25 -8.26 5.96 12.10
N GLU A 26 -7.26 5.43 11.37
CA GLU A 26 -5.84 5.74 11.59
C GLU A 26 -5.55 7.23 11.35
N ASP A 27 -6.12 7.81 10.30
CA ASP A 27 -5.97 9.24 10.00
C ASP A 27 -6.56 10.15 11.08
N ASP A 28 -7.61 9.69 11.76
CA ASP A 28 -8.29 10.46 12.81
C ASP A 28 -7.63 10.28 14.19
N LEU A 29 -6.66 9.37 14.33
CA LEU A 29 -5.97 9.19 15.60
C LEU A 29 -5.30 10.50 16.05
N GLY A 30 -5.61 10.93 17.27
CA GLY A 30 -4.98 12.07 17.93
C GLY A 30 -3.45 11.94 17.98
N TYR A 31 -2.77 13.05 18.29
CA TYR A 31 -1.31 13.11 18.31
C TYR A 31 -0.70 12.09 19.28
N ASN A 32 -0.03 11.09 18.71
CA ASN A 32 0.63 10.00 19.41
C ASN A 32 2.11 10.02 19.01
N GLU A 33 2.92 10.77 19.75
CA GLU A 33 4.37 10.71 19.61
C GLU A 33 5.00 9.91 20.76
N PRO A 34 5.79 8.86 20.47
CA PRO A 34 6.24 8.41 19.14
C PRO A 34 5.14 7.69 18.34
N ARG A 35 5.21 7.80 17.00
CA ARG A 35 4.25 7.16 16.10
C ARG A 35 4.14 5.68 16.44
N ALA A 36 2.93 5.13 16.49
CA ALA A 36 2.78 3.69 16.60
C ALA A 36 3.43 3.05 15.36
N TRP A 37 4.43 2.19 15.55
CA TRP A 37 5.03 1.37 14.48
C TRP A 37 4.10 0.19 14.15
N MET A 38 2.83 0.49 13.88
CA MET A 38 1.88 -0.49 13.36
C MET A 38 2.03 -0.57 11.85
N HIS A 39 1.85 -1.77 11.31
CA HIS A 39 1.74 -1.94 9.86
C HIS A 39 0.47 -1.20 9.39
N PRO A 40 0.59 -0.14 8.57
CA PRO A 40 -0.55 0.73 8.30
C PRO A 40 -1.61 -0.01 7.47
N PRO A 41 -2.92 0.13 7.77
CA PRO A 41 -4.00 -0.48 7.00
C PRO A 41 -3.97 -0.13 5.50
N ARG A 42 -3.46 1.06 5.13
CA ARG A 42 -3.28 1.48 3.72
C ARG A 42 -2.38 0.55 2.93
N HIS A 43 -1.38 -0.02 3.60
CA HIS A 43 -0.45 -0.95 2.99
C HIS A 43 -1.19 -2.19 2.51
N ALA A 44 -1.94 -2.86 3.38
CA ALA A 44 -2.74 -4.02 3.01
C ALA A 44 -3.79 -3.66 1.95
N LEU A 45 -4.47 -2.52 2.10
CA LEU A 45 -5.47 -2.03 1.15
C LEU A 45 -4.89 -1.89 -0.26
N GLY A 46 -3.77 -1.17 -0.43
CA GLY A 46 -3.14 -0.97 -1.73
C GLY A 46 -2.68 -2.28 -2.37
N ALA A 47 -2.15 -3.22 -1.57
CA ALA A 47 -1.68 -4.51 -2.08
C ALA A 47 -2.82 -5.39 -2.60
N LEU A 48 -3.93 -5.47 -1.85
CA LEU A 48 -5.09 -6.28 -2.21
C LEU A 48 -5.90 -5.66 -3.36
N LEU A 49 -5.97 -4.33 -3.44
CA LEU A 49 -6.54 -3.65 -4.61
C LEU A 49 -5.76 -3.99 -5.88
N LEU A 50 -4.43 -3.99 -5.80
CA LEU A 50 -3.56 -4.33 -6.92
C LEU A 50 -3.65 -5.81 -7.32
N GLU A 51 -3.85 -6.70 -6.33
CA GLU A 51 -4.14 -8.13 -6.56
C GLU A 51 -5.42 -8.30 -7.40
N GLN A 52 -6.48 -7.56 -7.07
CA GLN A 52 -7.76 -7.60 -7.79
C GLN A 52 -7.77 -6.80 -9.10
N GLY A 53 -6.63 -6.23 -9.51
CA GLY A 53 -6.54 -5.41 -10.72
C GLY A 53 -7.19 -4.03 -10.62
N ARG A 54 -7.56 -3.57 -9.42
CA ARG A 54 -8.05 -2.20 -9.13
C ARG A 54 -6.88 -1.21 -9.11
N VAL A 55 -6.12 -1.15 -10.21
CA VAL A 55 -4.80 -0.51 -10.27
C VAL A 55 -4.86 1.00 -10.00
N ALA A 56 -5.83 1.71 -10.58
CA ALA A 56 -5.95 3.16 -10.39
C ALA A 56 -6.25 3.54 -8.94
N GLU A 57 -7.10 2.75 -8.26
CA GLU A 57 -7.39 2.96 -6.85
C GLU A 57 -6.18 2.62 -5.97
N ALA A 58 -5.48 1.52 -6.27
CA ALA A 58 -4.25 1.18 -5.57
C ALA A 58 -3.19 2.29 -5.69
N ALA A 59 -3.03 2.88 -6.88
CA ALA A 59 -2.11 4.00 -7.11
C ALA A 59 -2.42 5.18 -6.17
N GLN A 60 -3.70 5.57 -6.08
CA GLN A 60 -4.13 6.66 -5.19
C GLN A 60 -3.80 6.35 -3.72
N ILE A 61 -4.05 5.12 -3.27
CA ILE A 61 -3.72 4.73 -1.89
C ILE A 61 -2.22 4.87 -1.60
N TYR A 62 -1.35 4.50 -2.53
CA TYR A 62 0.10 4.65 -2.36
C TYR A 62 0.56 6.11 -2.50
N GLU A 63 -0.04 6.91 -3.39
CA GLU A 63 0.25 8.35 -3.51
C GLU A 63 -0.07 9.08 -2.19
N ILE A 64 -1.23 8.77 -1.58
CA ILE A 64 -1.63 9.26 -0.25
C ILE A 64 -0.61 8.85 0.81
N ASP A 65 -0.27 7.55 0.86
CA ASP A 65 0.65 7.00 1.86
C ASP A 65 2.03 7.66 1.79
N LEU A 66 2.56 7.86 0.58
CA LEU A 66 3.86 8.47 0.35
C LEU A 66 3.86 10.00 0.48
N GLY A 67 2.71 10.63 0.69
CA GLY A 67 2.58 12.09 0.75
C GLY A 67 2.85 12.77 -0.60
N ARG A 68 2.44 12.14 -1.70
CA ARG A 68 2.45 12.70 -3.07
C ARG A 68 1.23 13.57 -3.35
N ASP A 69 0.24 13.50 -2.48
CA ASP A 69 -0.83 14.46 -2.36
C ASP A 69 -0.83 15.11 -0.96
N ASP A 70 -1.68 16.13 -0.81
CA ASP A 70 -1.83 16.89 0.42
C ASP A 70 -3.03 16.42 1.27
N SER A 71 -3.52 15.18 1.07
CA SER A 71 -4.69 14.64 1.80
C SER A 71 -4.38 14.32 3.26
N LEU A 72 -3.13 13.97 3.57
CA LEU A 72 -2.68 13.65 4.93
C LEU A 72 -1.70 14.71 5.44
N PRO A 73 -1.74 15.06 6.75
CA PRO A 73 -0.71 15.88 7.34
C PRO A 73 0.65 15.16 7.30
N ILE A 74 1.74 15.93 7.25
CA ILE A 74 3.11 15.41 7.12
C ILE A 74 3.43 14.32 8.16
N SER A 75 2.91 14.44 9.38
CA SER A 75 3.08 13.45 10.46
C SER A 75 2.53 12.05 10.13
N ARG A 76 1.62 11.94 9.15
CA ARG A 76 0.98 10.69 8.70
C ARG A 76 1.45 10.23 7.32
N GLN A 77 2.32 10.99 6.68
CA GLN A 77 2.90 10.60 5.39
C GLN A 77 4.10 9.68 5.62
N ASN A 78 4.03 8.46 5.08
CA ASN A 78 5.08 7.45 5.09
C ASN A 78 6.08 7.68 3.95
N ARG A 79 6.70 8.87 3.91
CA ARG A 79 7.67 9.24 2.88
C ARG A 79 8.83 8.24 2.84
N GLY A 80 9.15 7.74 1.65
CA GLY A 80 10.24 6.77 1.46
C GLY A 80 9.91 5.33 1.88
N ASN A 81 8.66 5.01 2.22
CA ASN A 81 8.25 3.63 2.52
C ASN A 81 8.48 2.74 1.29
N ILE A 82 9.45 1.84 1.39
CA ILE A 82 9.87 0.95 0.30
C ILE A 82 8.73 0.11 -0.27
N TRP A 83 7.81 -0.33 0.58
CA TRP A 83 6.71 -1.19 0.18
C TRP A 83 5.65 -0.42 -0.61
N ALA A 84 5.36 0.81 -0.20
CA ALA A 84 4.47 1.71 -0.93
C ALA A 84 5.11 2.20 -2.24
N LEU A 85 6.42 2.49 -2.24
CA LEU A 85 7.18 2.81 -3.45
C LEU A 85 7.13 1.66 -4.48
N HIS A 86 7.34 0.42 -4.04
CA HIS A 86 7.22 -0.75 -4.90
C HIS A 86 5.79 -0.87 -5.48
N GLY A 87 4.77 -0.73 -4.63
CA GLY A 87 3.37 -0.79 -5.04
C GLY A 87 2.99 0.29 -6.05
N LEU A 88 3.40 1.54 -5.80
CA LEU A 88 3.11 2.66 -6.70
C LEU A 88 3.81 2.52 -8.04
N HIS A 89 5.09 2.12 -8.02
CA HIS A 89 5.83 1.81 -9.24
C HIS A 89 5.12 0.73 -10.08
N GLU A 90 4.69 -0.38 -9.46
CA GLU A 90 3.92 -1.42 -10.15
C GLU A 90 2.61 -0.87 -10.74
N CYS A 91 1.91 0.00 -10.01
CA CYS A 91 0.68 0.62 -10.49
C CYS A 91 0.92 1.51 -11.71
N TRP A 92 1.87 2.44 -11.64
CA TRP A 92 2.18 3.35 -12.74
C TRP A 92 2.71 2.60 -13.97
N ARG A 93 3.48 1.53 -13.80
CA ARG A 93 3.88 0.64 -14.90
C ARG A 93 2.68 0.00 -15.60
N ARG A 94 1.69 -0.49 -14.84
CA ARG A 94 0.47 -1.10 -15.39
C ARG A 94 -0.45 -0.07 -16.06
N LEU A 95 -0.43 1.17 -15.59
CA LEU A 95 -1.20 2.28 -16.15
C LEU A 95 -0.48 2.97 -17.33
N ALA A 96 0.74 2.55 -17.66
CA ALA A 96 1.61 3.19 -18.65
C ALA A 96 1.84 4.69 -18.37
N ASP A 97 2.05 5.04 -17.09
CA ASP A 97 2.37 6.40 -16.65
C ASP A 97 3.89 6.62 -16.65
N ASP A 98 4.35 7.66 -17.33
CA ASP A 98 5.77 8.02 -17.46
C ASP A 98 6.45 8.31 -16.11
N ARG A 99 5.67 8.66 -15.08
CA ARG A 99 6.18 8.87 -13.71
C ARG A 99 6.78 7.59 -13.10
N ALA A 100 6.47 6.41 -13.67
CA ALA A 100 7.04 5.12 -13.26
C ALA A 100 8.58 5.12 -13.24
N ASP A 101 9.22 5.74 -14.23
CA ASP A 101 10.68 5.76 -14.33
C ASP A 101 11.32 6.63 -13.24
N THR A 102 10.64 7.71 -12.86
CA THR A 102 11.12 8.61 -11.80
C THR A 102 11.08 7.93 -10.43
N ILE A 103 9.98 7.24 -10.12
CA ILE A 103 9.85 6.53 -8.82
C ILE A 103 10.71 5.28 -8.75
N MET A 104 11.06 4.66 -9.87
CA MET A 104 12.01 3.54 -9.91
C MET A 104 13.36 3.95 -9.30
N ALA A 105 13.88 5.13 -9.63
CA ALA A 105 15.16 5.61 -9.10
C ALA A 105 15.13 5.76 -7.57
N GLU A 106 14.03 6.29 -7.03
CA GLU A 106 13.81 6.38 -5.58
C GLU A 106 13.68 5.01 -4.93
N LEU A 107 12.89 4.11 -5.54
CA LEU A 107 12.75 2.74 -5.06
C LEU A 107 14.09 2.01 -4.98
N GLU A 108 14.94 2.12 -6.00
CA GLU A 108 16.27 1.50 -5.99
C GLU A 108 17.15 2.04 -4.87
N SER A 109 17.09 3.35 -4.61
CA SER A 109 17.86 3.98 -3.53
C SER A 109 17.52 3.40 -2.15
N VAL A 110 16.24 3.13 -1.89
CA VAL A 110 15.78 2.56 -0.62
C VAL A 110 15.97 1.05 -0.60
N ARG A 111 15.87 0.38 -1.76
CA ARG A 111 16.03 -1.07 -1.88
C ARG A 111 17.44 -1.54 -1.52
N MET A 112 18.46 -0.72 -1.75
CA MET A 112 19.83 -1.02 -1.30
C MET A 112 19.96 -1.13 0.23
N LEU A 113 19.03 -0.54 0.99
CA LEU A 113 19.01 -0.58 2.45
C LEU A 113 18.21 -1.76 3.00
N ALA A 114 17.50 -2.50 2.14
CA ALA A 114 16.65 -3.60 2.56
C ALA A 114 17.46 -4.89 2.72
N ASP A 115 17.34 -5.53 3.89
CA ASP A 115 18.00 -6.82 4.16
C ASP A 115 17.43 -7.97 3.32
N GLN A 116 16.20 -7.82 2.82
CA GLN A 116 15.48 -8.82 2.05
C GLN A 116 14.95 -8.20 0.75
N PRO A 117 14.91 -8.96 -0.35
CA PRO A 117 14.35 -8.48 -1.60
C PRO A 117 12.86 -8.20 -1.45
N ILE A 118 12.46 -6.96 -1.74
CA ILE A 118 11.05 -6.57 -1.79
C ILE A 118 10.51 -6.94 -3.18
N THR A 119 9.64 -7.95 -3.23
CA THR A 119 9.05 -8.48 -4.47
C THR A 119 7.57 -8.12 -4.64
N SER A 120 6.95 -7.61 -3.59
CA SER A 120 5.55 -7.18 -3.56
C SER A 120 5.40 -6.06 -2.54
N SER A 121 4.33 -5.28 -2.65
CA SER A 121 4.02 -4.28 -1.65
C SER A 121 3.68 -4.92 -0.31
N CYS A 122 2.70 -5.83 -0.20
CA CYS A 122 2.43 -6.61 1.02
C CYS A 122 2.56 -8.13 0.80
N PHE A 123 3.06 -8.85 1.82
CA PHE A 123 2.93 -10.31 1.93
C PHE A 123 1.47 -10.81 2.07
N CYS A 124 0.55 -9.90 2.37
CA CYS A 124 -0.89 -10.13 2.34
C CYS A 124 -1.37 -10.58 0.95
N ARG A 125 -0.70 -10.11 -0.10
CA ARG A 125 -1.02 -10.41 -1.48
C ARG A 125 -0.43 -11.76 -1.87
N GLN A 126 -1.23 -12.58 -2.54
CA GLN A 126 -0.71 -13.81 -3.12
C GLN A 126 0.07 -13.54 -4.41
N PRO A 127 1.20 -14.25 -4.63
CA PRO A 127 1.90 -14.19 -5.90
C PRO A 127 0.99 -14.72 -7.01
N ALA A 128 1.02 -14.06 -8.17
CA ALA A 128 0.27 -14.50 -9.33
C ALA A 128 0.64 -15.95 -9.69
N GLY A 129 -0.32 -16.88 -9.61
CA GLY A 129 -0.14 -18.29 -9.96
C GLY A 129 -0.32 -19.30 -8.81
N CYS A 130 -0.52 -18.87 -7.57
CA CYS A 130 -0.94 -19.79 -6.50
C CYS A 130 -2.45 -20.10 -6.64
N CYS A 131 -2.76 -21.31 -7.11
CA CYS A 131 -4.12 -21.84 -7.03
C CYS A 131 -4.48 -22.03 -5.56
N ARG A 132 -5.60 -21.45 -5.14
CA ARG A 132 -6.13 -21.65 -3.78
C ARG A 132 -6.71 -23.08 -3.69
N PRO A 133 -6.41 -23.86 -2.63
CA PRO A 133 -7.00 -25.18 -2.46
C PRO A 133 -8.51 -25.12 -2.22
#